data_AF-A0A3M6Y4S8-F1
#
_entry.id   AF-A0A3M6Y4S8-F1
#
_cell.length_a   1.000
_cell.length_b   1.000
_cell.length_c   1.000
_cell.angle_alpha   90.00
_cell.angle_beta   90.00
_cell.angle_gamma   90.00
#
_symmetry.space_group_name_H-M   'P 1'
#
loop_
_entity.id
_entity.type
_entity.pdbx_description
1 polymer ?
#
loop_
_entity_poly.entity_id
_entity_poly.type
_entity_poly.pdbx_seq_one_letter_code
_entity_poly.pdbx_strand_id
1 'polypeptide(L)'
;MSRFLRPVISLLRPQVSSTPPLSRINPQIVRLSSTKVAWPYIYRTYASPSMAPNLDSYFKSVDSSADSFVDRLRQAVAIPSISADEERRQDVVKMGMFLKSQLEGLGAHMEARPLGKQPGKEHLELPPAIVGRYPAKKDESKKTILVYGHYDVQPAELSDGWNTEPFKLTEDAKGRMYGRGSTDDKGPVLGWVNVIEAHKKAGVEFPVNLLMCFEGMEEYGSEGLDDFIMAECKPGKFFADADACCISDNYWLGTEKPCLTYGLRGCSYYSIEISGPGQDLHSGVYGGTAQEPMTDLVRVMGSLVDTNGKIQIPGLYDLVAPLTDE
;
A
#
# COMPACT_ATOMS: atom_id res chain seq x y z
N MET A 1 23.15 32.47 -9.00
CA MET A 1 21.76 32.95 -8.90
C MET A 1 20.85 31.74 -9.06
N SER A 2 20.67 30.97 -7.98
CA SER A 2 19.71 29.86 -7.90
C SER A 2 19.03 30.00 -6.54
N ARG A 3 17.76 30.40 -6.57
CA ARG A 3 16.92 30.49 -5.37
C ARG A 3 16.46 29.07 -5.03
N PHE A 4 17.07 28.44 -4.04
CA PHE A 4 16.43 27.31 -3.37
C PHE A 4 15.38 27.88 -2.41
N LEU A 5 14.11 27.64 -2.73
CA LEU A 5 12.98 27.87 -1.85
C LEU A 5 13.10 26.90 -0.67
N ARG A 6 13.06 27.42 0.55
CA ARG A 6 12.97 26.63 1.79
C ARG A 6 11.57 26.02 1.91
N PRO A 7 11.43 24.73 2.23
CA PRO A 7 10.32 24.26 3.04
C PRO A 7 10.77 24.25 4.50
N VAL A 8 10.16 25.10 5.32
CA VAL A 8 10.21 24.98 6.79
C VAL A 8 9.19 23.90 7.15
N ILE A 9 9.65 22.67 7.38
CA ILE A 9 8.81 21.63 7.98
C ILE A 9 8.91 21.81 9.51
N SER A 10 7.83 22.27 10.10
CA SER A 10 7.66 22.36 11.56
C SER A 10 7.57 20.95 12.15
N LEU A 11 8.41 20.67 13.13
CA LEU A 11 8.50 19.44 13.92
C LEU A 11 7.14 19.01 14.50
N LEU A 12 6.65 17.83 14.13
CA LEU A 12 5.73 17.05 14.94
C LEU A 12 6.56 16.13 15.85
N ARG A 13 6.45 16.35 17.17
CA ARG A 13 6.92 15.39 18.17
C ARG A 13 6.05 14.14 18.09
N PRO A 14 6.61 12.92 18.21
CA PRO A 14 5.80 11.75 18.53
C PRO A 14 5.19 11.97 19.93
N GLN A 15 3.87 12.11 20.02
CA GLN A 15 3.17 11.90 21.29
C GLN A 15 3.15 10.39 21.55
N VAL A 16 4.11 9.93 22.35
CA VAL A 16 4.02 8.64 23.02
C VAL A 16 2.85 8.74 23.99
N SER A 17 1.75 8.04 23.71
CA SER A 17 0.66 7.88 24.67
C SER A 17 1.21 7.21 25.92
N SER A 18 1.12 7.91 27.05
CA SER A 18 1.54 7.41 28.35
C SER A 18 0.67 6.22 28.78
N THR A 19 1.16 5.00 28.60
CA THR A 19 0.66 3.82 29.33
C THR A 19 1.14 3.88 30.78
N PRO A 20 0.26 3.66 31.78
CA PRO A 20 0.66 3.68 33.19
C PRO A 20 1.56 2.47 33.52
N PRO A 21 2.38 2.56 34.60
CA PRO A 21 3.34 1.52 34.93
C PRO A 21 2.63 0.21 35.31
N LEU A 22 3.02 -0.89 34.65
CA LEU A 22 2.64 -2.25 35.01
C LEU A 22 3.18 -2.57 36.41
N SER A 23 2.28 -2.56 37.39
CA SER A 23 2.53 -3.13 38.71
C SER A 23 2.79 -4.63 38.59
N ARG A 24 3.88 -5.07 39.22
CA ARG A 24 4.35 -6.47 39.33
C ARG A 24 3.21 -7.48 39.48
N ILE A 25 2.98 -8.29 38.45
CA ILE A 25 2.24 -9.55 38.57
C ILE A 25 3.27 -10.68 38.63
N ASN A 26 3.19 -11.43 39.72
CA ASN A 26 4.05 -12.53 40.10
C ASN A 26 3.85 -13.73 39.14
N PRO A 27 4.87 -14.25 38.44
CA PRO A 27 4.67 -15.42 37.60
C PRO A 27 4.65 -16.67 38.49
N GLN A 28 3.44 -17.16 38.81
CA GLN A 28 3.31 -18.55 39.23
C GLN A 28 3.58 -19.43 38.02
N ILE A 29 4.73 -20.11 38.06
CA ILE A 29 5.09 -21.18 37.13
C ILE A 29 4.09 -22.33 37.35
N VAL A 30 3.09 -22.43 36.48
CA VAL A 30 2.29 -23.65 36.33
C VAL A 30 3.01 -24.53 35.31
N ARG A 31 3.73 -25.54 35.80
CA ARG A 31 4.20 -26.66 34.96
C ARG A 31 2.96 -27.39 34.43
N LEU A 32 2.60 -27.16 33.18
CA LEU A 32 1.68 -28.03 32.45
C LEU A 32 2.46 -29.25 31.98
N SER A 33 2.09 -30.41 32.50
CA SER A 33 2.61 -31.70 32.06
C SER A 33 2.23 -31.94 30.61
N SER A 34 3.17 -32.53 29.86
CA SER A 34 2.94 -33.05 28.52
C SER A 34 1.87 -34.15 28.57
N THR A 35 0.62 -33.79 28.28
CA THR A 35 -0.39 -34.73 27.80
C THR A 35 -0.73 -34.32 26.38
N LYS A 36 -0.57 -35.26 25.44
CA LYS A 36 -0.95 -35.12 24.05
C LYS A 36 -2.46 -34.85 23.98
N VAL A 37 -2.85 -33.58 23.92
CA VAL A 37 -4.22 -33.21 23.57
C VAL A 37 -4.34 -33.34 22.06
N ALA A 38 -4.90 -34.46 21.61
CA ALA A 38 -5.33 -34.63 20.24
C ALA A 38 -6.41 -33.59 19.95
N TRP A 39 -6.11 -32.62 19.08
CA TRP A 39 -7.11 -31.72 18.55
C TRP A 39 -8.12 -32.53 17.74
N PRO A 40 -9.40 -32.59 18.12
CA PRO A 40 -10.40 -33.19 17.27
C PRO A 40 -10.57 -32.26 16.07
N TYR A 41 -9.95 -32.62 14.94
CA TYR A 41 -10.38 -32.14 13.64
C TYR A 41 -11.83 -32.58 13.46
N ILE A 42 -12.76 -31.72 13.86
CA ILE A 42 -14.15 -31.82 13.44
C ILE A 42 -14.12 -31.51 11.95
N TYR A 43 -13.97 -32.55 11.14
CA TYR A 43 -14.32 -32.50 9.73
C TYR A 43 -15.81 -32.21 9.67
N ARG A 44 -16.14 -30.92 9.60
CA ARG A 44 -17.45 -30.50 9.12
C ARG A 44 -17.51 -31.01 7.69
N THR A 45 -18.29 -32.05 7.45
CA THR A 45 -18.63 -32.54 6.13
C THR A 45 -19.39 -31.43 5.43
N TYR A 46 -18.67 -30.51 4.79
CA TYR A 46 -19.25 -29.68 3.77
C TYR A 46 -19.78 -30.63 2.69
N ALA A 47 -21.01 -30.38 2.25
CA ALA A 47 -21.54 -31.01 1.06
C ALA A 47 -20.46 -31.00 -0.03
N SER A 48 -20.35 -32.12 -0.76
CA SER A 48 -19.41 -32.29 -1.88
C SER A 48 -19.29 -30.97 -2.65
N PRO A 49 -18.08 -30.40 -2.80
CA PRO A 49 -17.93 -29.15 -3.52
C PRO A 49 -18.56 -29.36 -4.90
N SER A 50 -19.52 -28.52 -5.26
CA SER A 50 -19.93 -28.38 -6.65
C SER A 50 -18.63 -28.32 -7.47
N MET A 51 -18.50 -29.17 -8.49
CA MET A 51 -17.37 -29.12 -9.43
C MET A 51 -17.01 -27.66 -9.70
N ALA A 52 -15.72 -27.30 -9.59
CA ALA A 52 -15.27 -25.94 -9.84
C ALA A 52 -15.91 -25.46 -11.15
N PRO A 53 -16.56 -24.27 -11.16
CA PRO A 53 -17.22 -23.79 -12.36
C PRO A 53 -16.22 -23.82 -13.52
N ASN A 54 -16.66 -24.27 -14.70
CA ASN A 54 -15.81 -24.23 -15.87
C ASN A 54 -15.48 -22.76 -16.17
N LEU A 55 -14.21 -22.36 -15.97
CA LEU A 55 -13.70 -21.01 -16.18
C LEU A 55 -13.16 -20.79 -17.61
N ASP A 56 -13.29 -21.75 -18.53
CA ASP A 56 -12.79 -21.64 -19.89
C ASP A 56 -13.39 -20.43 -20.63
N SER A 57 -14.69 -20.15 -20.44
CA SER A 57 -15.34 -18.98 -21.02
C SER A 57 -14.83 -17.68 -20.39
N TYR A 58 -14.52 -17.70 -19.08
CA TYR A 58 -13.90 -16.58 -18.38
C TYR A 58 -12.49 -16.30 -18.92
N PHE A 59 -11.61 -17.30 -19.03
CA PHE A 59 -10.26 -17.10 -19.55
C PHE A 59 -10.27 -16.61 -21.01
N LYS A 60 -11.15 -17.15 -21.85
CA LYS A 60 -11.35 -16.64 -23.23
C LYS A 60 -11.82 -15.18 -23.25
N SER A 61 -12.68 -14.80 -22.30
CA SER A 61 -13.16 -13.42 -22.15
C SER A 61 -12.03 -12.47 -21.73
N VAL A 62 -11.13 -12.93 -20.85
CA VAL A 62 -9.92 -12.19 -20.46
C VAL A 62 -9.01 -12.00 -21.67
N ASP A 63 -8.65 -13.08 -22.37
CA ASP A 63 -7.73 -13.03 -23.51
C ASP A 63 -8.27 -12.12 -24.63
N SER A 64 -9.56 -12.21 -24.94
CA SER A 64 -10.21 -11.38 -25.97
C SER A 64 -10.41 -9.91 -25.55
N SER A 65 -10.29 -9.59 -24.26
CA SER A 65 -10.41 -8.23 -23.73
C SER A 65 -9.05 -7.59 -23.40
N ALA A 66 -7.93 -8.28 -23.63
CA ALA A 66 -6.60 -7.85 -23.22
C ALA A 66 -6.26 -6.43 -23.70
N ASP A 67 -6.47 -6.10 -24.97
CA ASP A 67 -6.21 -4.76 -25.51
C ASP A 67 -7.00 -3.67 -24.78
N SER A 68 -8.27 -3.93 -24.47
CA SER A 68 -9.11 -2.99 -23.71
C SER A 68 -8.64 -2.83 -22.27
N PHE A 69 -8.09 -3.89 -21.67
CA PHE A 69 -7.53 -3.83 -20.31
C PHE A 69 -6.22 -3.04 -20.28
N VAL A 70 -5.37 -3.22 -21.30
CA VAL A 70 -4.14 -2.43 -21.46
C VAL A 70 -4.47 -0.96 -21.75
N ASP A 71 -5.51 -0.67 -22.54
CA ASP A 71 -5.97 0.71 -22.75
C ASP A 71 -6.51 1.37 -21.48
N ARG A 72 -7.22 0.61 -20.63
CA ARG A 72 -7.63 1.07 -19.29
C ARG A 72 -6.42 1.41 -18.44
N LEU A 73 -5.39 0.56 -18.42
CA LEU A 73 -4.13 0.83 -17.71
C LEU A 73 -3.42 2.06 -18.27
N ARG A 74 -3.38 2.22 -19.60
CA ARG A 74 -2.80 3.38 -20.27
C ARG A 74 -3.46 4.69 -19.84
N GLN A 75 -4.80 4.70 -19.73
CA GLN A 75 -5.55 5.86 -19.22
C GLN A 75 -5.24 6.16 -17.75
N ALA A 76 -5.12 5.13 -16.92
CA ALA A 76 -4.80 5.29 -15.50
C ALA A 76 -3.36 5.78 -15.26
N VAL A 77 -2.38 5.22 -15.98
CA VAL A 77 -0.98 5.67 -15.93
C VAL A 77 -0.83 7.11 -16.40
N ALA A 78 -1.65 7.56 -17.35
CA ALA A 78 -1.66 8.94 -17.81
C ALA A 78 -2.13 9.97 -16.76
N ILE A 79 -2.68 9.52 -15.62
CA ILE A 79 -3.03 10.38 -14.49
C ILE A 79 -1.86 10.36 -13.49
N PRO A 80 -1.05 11.43 -13.36
CA PRO A 80 0.11 11.46 -12.47
C PRO A 80 -0.31 11.67 -11.01
N SER A 81 -0.94 10.65 -10.42
CA SER A 81 -1.46 10.63 -9.06
C SER A 81 -0.35 10.55 -8.00
N ILE A 82 0.54 11.54 -7.96
CA ILE A 82 1.68 11.56 -7.03
C ILE A 82 1.25 12.12 -5.67
N SER A 83 1.19 11.29 -4.63
CA SER A 83 0.71 11.68 -3.29
C SER A 83 1.68 12.57 -2.51
N ALA A 84 2.99 12.37 -2.72
CA ALA A 84 4.06 13.14 -2.10
C ALA A 84 4.15 14.60 -2.61
N ASP A 85 3.51 14.92 -3.74
CA ASP A 85 3.47 16.26 -4.33
C ASP A 85 2.11 16.93 -4.07
N GLU A 86 2.12 18.00 -3.28
CA GLU A 86 0.91 18.74 -2.91
C GLU A 86 0.19 19.34 -4.14
N GLU A 87 0.95 19.80 -5.15
CA GLU A 87 0.39 20.38 -6.37
C GLU A 87 -0.37 19.34 -7.20
N ARG A 88 -0.03 18.06 -7.01
CA ARG A 88 -0.66 16.90 -7.68
C ARG A 88 -1.83 16.30 -6.92
N ARG A 89 -2.24 16.86 -5.77
CA ARG A 89 -3.38 16.35 -4.99
C ARG A 89 -4.65 16.18 -5.84
N GLN A 90 -4.89 17.08 -6.79
CA GLN A 90 -6.05 16.98 -7.70
C GLN A 90 -5.94 15.79 -8.66
N ASP A 91 -4.73 15.44 -9.12
CA ASP A 91 -4.48 14.27 -9.96
C ASP A 91 -4.69 12.97 -9.17
N VAL A 92 -4.31 12.94 -7.88
CA VAL A 92 -4.58 11.82 -6.98
C VAL A 92 -6.08 11.60 -6.84
N VAL A 93 -6.85 12.65 -6.51
CA VAL A 93 -8.32 12.58 -6.42
C VAL A 93 -8.94 12.17 -7.76
N LYS A 94 -8.45 12.69 -8.89
CA LYS A 94 -8.90 12.32 -10.23
C LYS A 94 -8.73 10.83 -10.51
N MET A 95 -7.60 10.23 -10.09
CA MET A 95 -7.37 8.79 -10.26
C MET A 95 -8.35 7.95 -9.42
N GLY A 96 -8.60 8.34 -8.17
CA GLY A 96 -9.62 7.69 -7.34
C GLY A 96 -11.02 7.76 -7.96
N MET A 97 -11.40 8.92 -8.52
CA MET A 97 -12.68 9.08 -9.22
C MET A 97 -12.76 8.31 -10.54
N PHE A 98 -11.65 8.18 -11.26
CA PHE A 98 -11.56 7.29 -12.42
C PHE A 98 -11.86 5.85 -12.02
N LEU A 99 -11.22 5.34 -10.97
CA LEU A 99 -11.45 3.98 -10.47
C LEU A 99 -12.91 3.77 -10.02
N LYS A 100 -13.45 4.73 -9.25
CA LYS A 100 -14.87 4.75 -8.86
C LYS A 100 -15.78 4.60 -10.08
N SER A 101 -15.56 5.40 -11.12
CA SER A 101 -16.38 5.36 -12.34
C SER A 101 -16.27 4.04 -13.11
N GLN A 102 -15.07 3.45 -13.20
CA GLN A 102 -14.89 2.14 -13.84
C GLN A 102 -15.71 1.05 -13.15
N LEU A 103 -15.69 1.01 -11.82
CA LEU A 103 -16.41 0.02 -11.02
C LEU A 103 -17.93 0.22 -11.04
N GLU A 104 -18.41 1.47 -10.97
CA GLU A 104 -19.83 1.78 -11.11
C GLU A 104 -20.37 1.37 -12.48
N GLY A 105 -19.59 1.58 -13.55
CA GLY A 105 -19.94 1.13 -14.90
C GLY A 105 -20.15 -0.39 -15.01
N LEU A 106 -19.54 -1.17 -14.11
CA LEU A 106 -19.70 -2.62 -14.05
C LEU A 106 -20.88 -3.07 -13.18
N GLY A 107 -21.46 -2.15 -12.39
CA GLY A 107 -22.60 -2.41 -11.49
C GLY A 107 -22.20 -2.56 -10.02
N ALA A 108 -21.01 -2.10 -9.64
CA ALA A 108 -20.64 -1.94 -8.23
C ALA A 108 -21.32 -0.70 -7.62
N HIS A 109 -21.56 -0.73 -6.31
CA HIS A 109 -21.93 0.46 -5.55
C HIS A 109 -20.67 1.04 -4.91
N MET A 110 -20.27 2.24 -5.33
CA MET A 110 -19.02 2.87 -4.91
C MET A 110 -19.26 4.23 -4.24
N GLU A 111 -18.46 4.53 -3.23
CA GLU A 111 -18.45 5.78 -2.48
C GLU A 111 -17.01 6.33 -2.43
N ALA A 112 -16.86 7.65 -2.56
CA ALA A 112 -15.62 8.32 -2.23
C ALA A 112 -15.78 8.89 -0.82
N ARG A 113 -15.12 8.28 0.16
CA ARG A 113 -15.23 8.67 1.57
C ARG A 113 -14.07 9.58 1.96
N PRO A 114 -14.34 10.79 2.47
CA PRO A 114 -13.29 11.71 2.88
C PRO A 114 -12.55 11.15 4.11
N LEU A 115 -11.22 11.29 4.11
CA LEU A 115 -10.35 10.94 5.23
C LEU A 115 -9.99 12.16 6.10
N GLY A 116 -10.46 13.35 5.71
CA GLY A 116 -10.22 14.61 6.40
C GLY A 116 -8.93 15.30 5.93
N LYS A 117 -8.41 16.20 6.77
CA LYS A 117 -7.22 16.98 6.48
C LYS A 117 -5.95 16.17 6.67
N GLN A 118 -4.94 16.49 5.89
CA GLN A 118 -3.63 15.89 6.04
C GLN A 118 -2.94 16.41 7.32
N PRO A 119 -2.51 15.54 8.25
CA PRO A 119 -1.81 15.95 9.47
C PRO A 119 -0.60 16.84 9.17
N GLY A 120 -0.51 17.99 9.85
CA GLY A 120 0.57 18.96 9.62
C GLY A 120 0.44 19.80 8.34
N LYS A 121 -0.55 19.53 7.49
CA LYS A 121 -0.86 20.28 6.26
C LYS A 121 -2.35 20.65 6.23
N GLU A 122 -2.76 21.51 7.17
CA GLU A 122 -4.17 21.88 7.39
C GLU A 122 -4.89 22.56 6.20
N HIS A 123 -4.14 23.02 5.20
CA HIS A 123 -4.66 23.57 3.95
C HIS A 123 -4.99 22.49 2.91
N LEU A 124 -4.63 21.23 3.17
CA LEU A 124 -4.70 20.13 2.20
C LEU A 124 -5.58 18.99 2.73
N GLU A 125 -6.60 18.64 1.96
CA GLU A 125 -7.48 17.49 2.24
C GLU A 125 -6.84 16.21 1.71
N LEU A 126 -6.86 15.13 2.51
CA LEU A 126 -6.43 13.80 2.07
C LEU A 126 -7.28 13.31 0.89
N PRO A 127 -6.69 12.57 -0.06
CA PRO A 127 -7.47 11.86 -1.08
C PRO A 127 -8.52 10.96 -0.42
N PRO A 128 -9.72 10.82 -1.01
CA PRO A 128 -10.76 10.00 -0.43
C PRO A 128 -10.41 8.50 -0.55
N ALA A 129 -10.82 7.70 0.43
CA ALA A 129 -10.88 6.26 0.25
C ALA A 129 -12.01 5.93 -0.72
N ILE A 130 -11.70 5.24 -1.80
CA ILE A 130 -12.68 4.73 -2.76
C ILE A 130 -13.12 3.37 -2.26
N VAL A 131 -14.31 3.32 -1.67
CA VAL A 131 -14.84 2.10 -1.06
C VAL A 131 -16.12 1.66 -1.76
N GLY A 132 -16.37 0.36 -1.79
CA GLY A 132 -17.60 -0.10 -2.43
C GLY A 132 -17.80 -1.60 -2.38
N ARG A 133 -18.88 -2.04 -3.02
CA ARG A 133 -19.27 -3.44 -3.08
C ARG A 133 -19.64 -3.87 -4.49
N TYR A 134 -19.20 -5.06 -4.87
CA TYR A 134 -19.66 -5.75 -6.06
C TYR A 134 -20.08 -7.20 -5.71
N PRO A 135 -21.27 -7.67 -6.11
CA PRO A 135 -22.37 -6.88 -6.68
C PRO A 135 -22.87 -5.79 -5.70
N ALA A 136 -23.55 -4.77 -6.22
CA ALA A 136 -24.04 -3.62 -5.41
C ALA A 136 -24.90 -4.02 -4.20
N LYS A 137 -25.58 -5.17 -4.27
CA LYS A 137 -26.29 -5.78 -3.15
C LYS A 137 -25.59 -7.07 -2.75
N LYS A 138 -25.38 -7.25 -1.46
CA LYS A 138 -24.80 -8.47 -0.90
C LYS A 138 -25.68 -9.68 -1.22
N ASP A 139 -25.03 -10.75 -1.64
CA ASP A 139 -25.61 -12.09 -1.72
C ASP A 139 -25.27 -12.87 -0.43
N GLU A 140 -26.28 -13.17 0.37
CA GLU A 140 -26.11 -13.86 1.66
C GLU A 140 -25.64 -15.32 1.51
N SER A 141 -25.70 -15.90 0.30
CA SER A 141 -25.20 -17.25 0.03
C SER A 141 -23.68 -17.29 -0.22
N LYS A 142 -23.05 -16.14 -0.45
CA LYS A 142 -21.64 -16.03 -0.85
C LYS A 142 -20.77 -15.45 0.26
N LYS A 143 -19.50 -15.86 0.23
CA LYS A 143 -18.44 -15.27 1.05
C LYS A 143 -18.16 -13.83 0.63
N THR A 144 -17.77 -12.98 1.56
CA THR A 144 -17.37 -11.60 1.31
C THR A 144 -15.86 -11.45 1.44
N ILE A 145 -15.20 -11.04 0.37
CA ILE A 145 -13.75 -10.81 0.32
C ILE A 145 -13.51 -9.31 0.21
N LEU A 146 -12.77 -8.73 1.16
CA LEU A 146 -12.25 -7.38 1.05
C LEU A 146 -11.01 -7.40 0.17
N VAL A 147 -10.97 -6.57 -0.87
CA VAL A 147 -9.77 -6.28 -1.63
C VAL A 147 -9.27 -4.88 -1.31
N TYR A 148 -7.97 -4.77 -1.10
CA TYR A 148 -7.27 -3.50 -0.91
C TYR A 148 -6.20 -3.31 -2.00
N GLY A 149 -5.91 -2.04 -2.28
CA GLY A 149 -4.82 -1.56 -3.12
C GLY A 149 -4.79 -0.04 -3.08
N HIS A 150 -3.86 0.59 -3.77
CA HIS A 150 -3.74 2.05 -3.79
C HIS A 150 -3.67 2.62 -5.21
N TYR A 151 -4.03 3.89 -5.35
CA TYR A 151 -4.13 4.55 -6.65
C TYR A 151 -3.21 5.76 -6.80
N ASP A 152 -2.50 6.13 -5.75
CA ASP A 152 -1.35 7.03 -5.82
C ASP A 152 -0.08 6.29 -6.26
N VAL A 153 0.95 7.05 -6.61
CA VAL A 153 2.21 6.52 -7.14
C VAL A 153 3.39 7.39 -6.70
N GLN A 154 4.58 6.79 -6.62
CA GLN A 154 5.83 7.56 -6.46
C GLN A 154 6.02 8.63 -7.58
N PRO A 155 6.76 9.72 -7.30
CA PRO A 155 7.26 10.64 -8.32
C PRO A 155 8.07 9.91 -9.42
N ALA A 156 8.07 10.47 -10.62
CA ALA A 156 8.91 10.03 -11.71
C ALA A 156 9.08 11.12 -12.77
N GLU A 157 10.32 11.42 -13.11
CA GLU A 157 10.68 12.35 -14.18
C GLU A 157 11.58 11.67 -15.21
N LEU A 158 11.56 12.13 -16.46
CA LEU A 158 12.45 11.59 -17.49
C LEU A 158 13.94 11.75 -17.07
N SER A 159 14.26 12.83 -16.37
CA SER A 159 15.60 13.13 -15.84
C SER A 159 16.11 12.13 -14.80
N ASP A 160 15.24 11.31 -14.22
CA ASP A 160 15.63 10.27 -13.26
C ASP A 160 16.31 9.08 -13.95
N GLY A 161 16.32 9.06 -15.30
CA GLY A 161 16.94 8.01 -16.12
C GLY A 161 15.94 7.10 -16.82
N TRP A 162 14.69 7.52 -16.98
CA TRP A 162 13.68 6.75 -17.72
C TRP A 162 14.00 6.70 -19.21
N ASN A 163 13.76 5.54 -19.84
CA ASN A 163 13.89 5.39 -21.30
C ASN A 163 12.64 5.86 -22.08
N THR A 164 11.52 6.03 -21.39
CA THR A 164 10.22 6.44 -21.93
C THR A 164 9.57 7.42 -20.96
N GLU A 165 8.68 8.29 -21.46
CA GLU A 165 7.91 9.22 -20.62
C GLU A 165 7.16 8.47 -19.50
N PRO A 166 7.40 8.76 -18.20
CA PRO A 166 6.91 7.93 -17.09
C PRO A 166 5.38 7.80 -17.05
N PHE A 167 4.66 8.87 -17.39
CA PHE A 167 3.19 8.90 -17.38
C PHE A 167 2.58 8.67 -18.78
N LYS A 168 3.32 8.02 -19.69
CA LYS A 168 2.81 7.56 -20.98
C LYS A 168 3.12 6.08 -21.15
N LEU A 169 2.12 5.23 -20.91
CA LEU A 169 2.29 3.77 -20.99
C LEU A 169 2.80 3.36 -22.37
N THR A 170 4.00 2.77 -22.39
CA THR A 170 4.67 2.27 -23.59
C THR A 170 4.84 0.77 -23.50
N GLU A 171 4.57 0.07 -24.59
CA GLU A 171 4.77 -1.38 -24.69
C GLU A 171 5.98 -1.69 -25.56
N ASP A 172 6.80 -2.66 -25.15
CA ASP A 172 7.86 -3.16 -26.01
C ASP A 172 7.45 -4.39 -26.83
N ALA A 173 8.35 -4.85 -27.69
CA ALA A 173 8.14 -6.02 -28.54
C ALA A 173 7.97 -7.35 -27.76
N LYS A 174 8.24 -7.36 -26.44
CA LYS A 174 8.04 -8.51 -25.55
C LYS A 174 6.76 -8.40 -24.73
N GLY A 175 5.93 -7.37 -24.96
CA GLY A 175 4.69 -7.12 -24.21
C GLY A 175 4.93 -6.54 -22.81
N ARG A 176 6.13 -6.01 -22.51
CA ARG A 176 6.40 -5.34 -21.24
C ARG A 176 5.83 -3.93 -21.27
N MET A 177 5.04 -3.60 -20.25
CA MET A 177 4.34 -2.32 -20.11
C MET A 177 5.12 -1.37 -19.20
N TYR A 178 5.67 -0.30 -19.78
CA TYR A 178 6.47 0.72 -19.09
C TYR A 178 5.63 1.95 -18.78
N GLY A 179 5.52 2.28 -17.50
CA GLY A 179 4.93 3.53 -17.02
C GLY A 179 4.88 3.54 -15.49
N ARG A 180 5.05 4.71 -14.87
CA ARG A 180 4.91 4.87 -13.43
C ARG A 180 3.49 4.48 -13.01
N GLY A 181 3.40 3.58 -12.04
CA GLY A 181 2.13 3.03 -11.57
C GLY A 181 1.71 1.73 -12.25
N SER A 182 2.43 1.26 -13.29
CA SER A 182 1.95 0.11 -14.07
C SER A 182 1.88 -1.19 -13.26
N THR A 183 2.78 -1.37 -12.30
CA THR A 183 2.80 -2.53 -11.39
C THR A 183 2.49 -2.20 -9.94
N ASP A 184 2.55 -0.92 -9.56
CA ASP A 184 2.57 -0.43 -8.18
C ASP A 184 1.78 0.88 -8.14
N ASP A 185 0.45 0.85 -7.94
CA ASP A 185 -0.40 -0.38 -7.87
C ASP A 185 -1.60 -0.30 -8.85
N LYS A 186 -1.51 0.55 -9.89
CA LYS A 186 -2.63 0.73 -10.82
C LYS A 186 -2.93 -0.53 -11.62
N GLY A 187 -1.90 -1.27 -12.04
CA GLY A 187 -2.08 -2.53 -12.78
C GLY A 187 -2.90 -3.55 -11.99
N PRO A 188 -2.46 -3.96 -10.80
CA PRO A 188 -3.20 -4.92 -10.00
C PRO A 188 -4.58 -4.42 -9.52
N VAL A 189 -4.72 -3.15 -9.12
CA VAL A 189 -6.03 -2.55 -8.80
C VAL A 189 -7.00 -2.65 -9.98
N LEU A 190 -6.55 -2.28 -11.18
CA LEU A 190 -7.37 -2.43 -12.39
C LEU A 190 -7.58 -3.89 -12.78
N GLY A 191 -6.70 -4.80 -12.36
CA GLY A 191 -6.91 -6.24 -12.43
C GLY A 191 -8.24 -6.65 -11.80
N TRP A 192 -8.58 -6.14 -10.62
CA TRP A 192 -9.88 -6.40 -9.98
C TRP A 192 -11.06 -5.90 -10.82
N VAL A 193 -10.93 -4.72 -11.44
CA VAL A 193 -11.93 -4.17 -12.37
C VAL A 193 -12.09 -5.11 -13.58
N ASN A 194 -10.98 -5.54 -14.17
CA ASN A 194 -10.95 -6.41 -15.35
C ASN A 194 -11.57 -7.79 -15.06
N VAL A 195 -11.32 -8.36 -13.87
CA VAL A 195 -11.89 -9.66 -13.44
C VAL A 195 -13.42 -9.56 -13.37
N ILE A 196 -13.97 -8.48 -12.80
CA ILE A 196 -15.42 -8.25 -12.75
C ILE A 196 -16.01 -8.16 -14.17
N GLU A 197 -15.37 -7.39 -15.05
CA GLU A 197 -15.81 -7.23 -16.43
C GLU A 197 -15.78 -8.56 -17.21
N ALA A 198 -14.71 -9.33 -17.06
CA ALA A 198 -14.52 -10.60 -17.75
C ALA A 198 -15.59 -11.63 -17.33
N HIS A 199 -15.91 -11.71 -16.03
CA HIS A 199 -17.03 -12.53 -15.53
C HIS A 199 -18.36 -12.13 -16.17
N LYS A 200 -18.66 -10.83 -16.20
CA LYS A 200 -19.90 -10.29 -16.78
C LYS A 200 -20.01 -10.60 -18.28
N LYS A 201 -18.94 -10.38 -19.05
CA LYS A 201 -18.87 -10.70 -20.48
C LYS A 201 -19.01 -12.20 -20.77
N ALA A 202 -18.40 -13.04 -19.93
CA ALA A 202 -18.45 -14.49 -20.07
C ALA A 202 -19.80 -15.12 -19.66
N GLY A 203 -20.70 -14.35 -19.04
CA GLY A 203 -21.92 -14.87 -18.43
C GLY A 203 -21.63 -15.83 -17.27
N VAL A 204 -20.44 -15.74 -16.66
CA VAL A 204 -20.03 -16.55 -15.52
C VAL A 204 -20.31 -15.77 -14.26
N GLU A 205 -21.12 -16.35 -13.37
CA GLU A 205 -21.46 -15.76 -12.09
C GLU A 205 -20.21 -15.40 -11.28
N PHE A 206 -20.19 -14.21 -10.69
CA PHE A 206 -19.10 -13.81 -9.80
C PHE A 206 -19.20 -14.60 -8.49
N PRO A 207 -18.13 -15.30 -8.05
CA PRO A 207 -18.23 -16.34 -7.04
C PRO A 207 -18.36 -15.83 -5.59
N VAL A 208 -18.08 -14.54 -5.34
CA VAL A 208 -18.06 -13.93 -4.01
C VAL A 208 -18.75 -12.57 -4.00
N ASN A 209 -19.03 -12.03 -2.81
CA ASN A 209 -19.19 -10.60 -2.63
C ASN A 209 -17.78 -9.98 -2.53
N LEU A 210 -17.50 -8.94 -3.31
CA LEU A 210 -16.32 -8.11 -3.14
C LEU A 210 -16.68 -6.88 -2.33
N LEU A 211 -15.95 -6.66 -1.24
CA LEU A 211 -15.75 -5.35 -0.66
C LEU A 211 -14.46 -4.77 -1.23
N MET A 212 -14.43 -3.48 -1.49
CA MET A 212 -13.27 -2.79 -2.04
C MET A 212 -12.91 -1.62 -1.14
N CYS A 213 -11.62 -1.43 -0.90
CA CYS A 213 -11.06 -0.26 -0.23
C CYS A 213 -9.77 0.15 -0.96
N PHE A 214 -9.85 1.22 -1.76
CA PHE A 214 -8.70 1.75 -2.49
C PHE A 214 -8.34 3.13 -1.97
N GLU A 215 -7.08 3.33 -1.61
CA GLU A 215 -6.60 4.59 -1.02
C GLU A 215 -5.62 5.35 -1.94
N GLY A 216 -5.24 6.56 -1.56
CA GLY A 216 -4.42 7.44 -2.39
C GLY A 216 -3.23 8.07 -1.67
N MET A 217 -2.75 7.45 -0.59
CA MET A 217 -1.66 7.93 0.24
C MET A 217 -0.68 6.81 0.64
N GLU A 218 -0.74 5.61 0.04
CA GLU A 218 0.11 4.47 0.46
C GLU A 218 1.60 4.84 0.34
N GLU A 219 1.95 5.45 -0.79
CA GLU A 219 3.31 5.89 -1.14
C GLU A 219 3.80 7.06 -0.26
N TYR A 220 2.89 7.61 0.54
CA TYR A 220 3.10 8.71 1.47
C TYR A 220 2.52 8.42 2.87
N GLY A 221 2.57 7.15 3.29
CA GLY A 221 2.38 6.72 4.68
C GLY A 221 0.96 6.39 5.11
N SER A 222 0.02 6.24 4.17
CA SER A 222 -1.37 5.82 4.40
C SER A 222 -2.11 6.68 5.45
N GLU A 223 -1.81 7.98 5.49
CA GLU A 223 -2.32 8.87 6.52
C GLU A 223 -3.86 8.89 6.53
N GLY A 224 -4.45 8.64 7.71
CA GLY A 224 -5.90 8.60 7.93
C GLY A 224 -6.56 7.25 7.62
N LEU A 225 -5.89 6.31 6.95
CA LEU A 225 -6.49 5.01 6.61
C LEU A 225 -6.72 4.14 7.84
N ASP A 226 -5.76 4.05 8.77
CA ASP A 226 -5.89 3.23 9.98
C ASP A 226 -7.13 3.61 10.81
N ASP A 227 -7.32 4.91 11.09
CA ASP A 227 -8.48 5.42 11.82
C ASP A 227 -9.79 5.13 11.08
N PHE A 228 -9.78 5.26 9.75
CA PHE A 228 -10.93 4.94 8.91
C PHE A 228 -11.30 3.45 8.95
N ILE A 229 -10.33 2.55 8.78
CA ILE A 229 -10.55 1.10 8.86
C ILE A 229 -11.05 0.71 10.25
N MET A 230 -10.43 1.23 11.32
CA MET A 230 -10.84 0.96 12.70
C MET A 230 -12.26 1.48 13.01
N ALA A 231 -12.70 2.55 12.34
CA ALA A 231 -14.08 3.03 12.43
C ALA A 231 -15.06 2.15 11.65
N GLU A 232 -14.68 1.68 10.46
CA GLU A 232 -15.55 0.98 9.51
C GLU A 232 -15.58 -0.54 9.67
N CYS A 233 -14.68 -1.13 10.45
CA CYS A 233 -14.69 -2.56 10.80
C CYS A 233 -15.59 -2.89 12.00
N LYS A 234 -16.13 -1.87 12.69
CA LYS A 234 -17.02 -2.06 13.86
C LYS A 234 -18.32 -2.78 13.46
N PRO A 235 -18.97 -3.51 14.39
CA PRO A 235 -20.23 -4.20 14.09
C PRO A 235 -21.28 -3.28 13.46
N GLY A 236 -21.85 -3.70 12.33
CA GLY A 236 -22.85 -2.94 11.58
C GLY A 236 -22.29 -1.84 10.66
N LYS A 237 -20.96 -1.72 10.55
CA LYS A 237 -20.28 -0.81 9.62
C LYS A 237 -19.84 -1.52 8.34
N PHE A 238 -19.26 -0.76 7.41
CA PHE A 238 -19.12 -1.18 6.01
C PHE A 238 -18.25 -2.43 5.81
N PHE A 239 -17.20 -2.61 6.61
CA PHE A 239 -16.29 -3.76 6.52
C PHE A 239 -16.66 -4.90 7.49
N ALA A 240 -17.74 -4.77 8.26
CA ALA A 240 -18.07 -5.71 9.33
C ALA A 240 -18.40 -7.13 8.86
N ASP A 241 -18.77 -7.31 7.59
CA ASP A 241 -19.13 -8.60 7.00
C ASP A 241 -18.04 -9.21 6.11
N ALA A 242 -16.80 -8.69 6.13
CA ALA A 242 -15.68 -9.30 5.44
C ALA A 242 -15.29 -10.65 6.08
N ASP A 243 -15.25 -11.72 5.29
CA ASP A 243 -14.77 -13.05 5.71
C ASP A 243 -13.24 -13.19 5.56
N ALA A 244 -12.64 -12.47 4.61
CA ALA A 244 -11.20 -12.46 4.35
C ALA A 244 -10.77 -11.14 3.68
N CYS A 245 -9.47 -10.87 3.71
CA CYS A 245 -8.84 -9.75 3.00
C CYS A 245 -7.82 -10.28 1.98
N CYS A 246 -7.75 -9.66 0.81
CA CYS A 246 -6.78 -9.96 -0.24
C CYS A 246 -6.15 -8.65 -0.74
N ILE A 247 -4.82 -8.66 -0.86
CA ILE A 247 -4.03 -7.54 -1.35
C ILE A 247 -3.15 -8.09 -2.47
N SER A 248 -3.06 -7.37 -3.58
CA SER A 248 -2.21 -7.72 -4.71
C SER A 248 -1.29 -6.55 -5.03
N ASP A 249 -0.34 -6.28 -4.14
CA ASP A 249 0.50 -5.10 -4.19
C ASP A 249 1.95 -5.47 -3.85
N ASN A 250 2.43 -6.51 -4.54
CA ASN A 250 3.75 -7.06 -4.31
C ASN A 250 4.24 -7.83 -5.53
N TYR A 251 5.49 -8.24 -5.45
CA TYR A 251 6.19 -8.89 -6.55
C TYR A 251 6.42 -10.37 -6.26
N TRP A 252 6.64 -11.14 -7.32
CA TRP A 252 7.25 -12.46 -7.18
C TRP A 252 8.71 -12.32 -6.76
N LEU A 253 9.21 -13.29 -6.00
CA LEU A 253 10.61 -13.31 -5.55
C LEU A 253 11.60 -13.39 -6.73
N GLY A 254 11.19 -14.03 -7.82
CA GLY A 254 11.94 -14.13 -9.06
C GLY A 254 11.00 -14.03 -10.27
N THR A 255 11.53 -14.28 -11.47
CA THR A 255 10.80 -14.04 -12.73
C THR A 255 10.13 -15.28 -13.31
N GLU A 256 10.26 -16.45 -12.65
CA GLU A 256 9.85 -17.74 -13.23
C GLU A 256 8.69 -18.43 -12.49
N LYS A 257 8.48 -18.14 -11.20
CA LYS A 257 7.52 -18.86 -10.36
C LYS A 257 6.61 -17.91 -9.58
N PRO A 258 5.28 -18.15 -9.58
CA PRO A 258 4.37 -17.40 -8.75
C PRO A 258 4.64 -17.60 -7.27
N CYS A 259 4.33 -16.57 -6.49
CA CYS A 259 4.55 -16.53 -5.05
C CYS A 259 3.24 -16.20 -4.32
N LEU A 260 3.10 -16.73 -3.11
CA LEU A 260 2.13 -16.27 -2.12
C LEU A 260 2.91 -15.66 -0.95
N THR A 261 2.72 -14.37 -0.74
CA THR A 261 3.39 -13.63 0.35
C THR A 261 2.56 -13.73 1.61
N TYR A 262 3.16 -14.22 2.70
CA TYR A 262 2.50 -14.40 4.00
C TYR A 262 3.08 -13.51 5.11
N GLY A 263 4.06 -12.65 4.79
CA GLY A 263 4.67 -11.74 5.73
C GLY A 263 5.33 -10.56 5.03
N LEU A 264 5.21 -9.37 5.63
CA LEU A 264 5.85 -8.13 5.21
C LEU A 264 6.70 -7.60 6.37
N ARG A 265 7.78 -6.89 6.06
CA ARG A 265 8.55 -6.15 7.07
C ARG A 265 7.82 -4.85 7.39
N GLY A 266 7.96 -4.37 8.62
CA GLY A 266 7.65 -2.98 8.94
C GLY A 266 8.68 -2.02 8.36
N CYS A 267 8.34 -0.74 8.25
CA CYS A 267 9.24 0.33 7.86
C CYS A 267 9.20 1.46 8.90
N SER A 268 10.36 2.01 9.24
CA SER A 268 10.48 3.17 10.13
C SER A 268 11.38 4.19 9.46
N TYR A 269 10.81 5.33 9.10
CA TYR A 269 11.51 6.40 8.40
C TYR A 269 11.94 7.47 9.41
N TYR A 270 13.21 7.90 9.35
CA TYR A 270 13.78 8.87 10.27
C TYR A 270 14.35 10.08 9.50
N SER A 271 14.27 11.26 10.10
CA SER A 271 14.94 12.47 9.64
C SER A 271 16.00 12.90 10.66
N ILE A 272 17.18 13.28 10.18
CA ILE A 272 18.28 13.79 11.00
C ILE A 272 18.57 15.21 10.54
N GLU A 273 18.26 16.20 11.40
CA GLU A 273 18.57 17.60 11.15
C GLU A 273 19.80 18.00 11.97
N ILE A 274 20.82 18.55 11.27
CA ILE A 274 21.97 19.19 11.91
C ILE A 274 22.03 20.62 11.40
N SER A 275 21.93 21.57 12.33
CA SER A 275 21.90 23.00 12.05
C SER A 275 23.14 23.67 12.64
N GLY A 276 23.72 24.61 11.89
CA GLY A 276 24.92 25.34 12.29
C GLY A 276 24.75 26.86 12.09
N PRO A 277 25.42 27.49 11.13
CA PRO A 277 25.25 28.92 10.87
C PRO A 277 23.82 29.24 10.42
N GLY A 278 23.32 30.44 10.74
CA GLY A 278 21.96 30.88 10.36
C GLY A 278 21.74 31.10 8.86
N GLN A 279 22.79 30.96 8.04
CA GLN A 279 22.79 31.07 6.59
C GLN A 279 23.94 30.25 5.99
N ASP A 280 23.85 29.94 4.70
CA ASP A 280 24.93 29.29 3.96
C ASP A 280 26.18 30.18 3.95
N LEU A 281 27.34 29.55 4.13
CA LEU A 281 28.63 30.24 4.18
C LEU A 281 29.45 29.93 2.93
N HIS A 282 30.20 30.93 2.45
CA HIS A 282 31.16 30.71 1.37
C HIS A 282 32.30 29.81 1.85
N SER A 283 32.39 28.59 1.31
CA SER A 283 33.32 27.55 1.80
C SER A 283 34.80 27.95 1.77
N GLY A 284 35.23 28.79 0.82
CA GLY A 284 36.60 29.30 0.80
C GLY A 284 36.93 30.33 1.88
N VAL A 285 35.94 31.09 2.36
CA VAL A 285 36.14 32.15 3.38
C VAL A 285 36.08 31.55 4.78
N TYR A 286 35.16 30.60 4.98
CA TYR A 286 34.87 30.02 6.30
C TYR A 286 35.40 28.59 6.49
N GLY A 287 35.94 27.98 5.43
CA GLY A 287 36.50 26.63 5.45
C GLY A 287 37.61 26.51 6.50
N GLY A 288 37.47 25.54 7.39
CA GLY A 288 38.39 25.34 8.52
C GLY A 288 38.18 26.27 9.73
N THR A 289 37.19 27.18 9.70
CA THR A 289 36.87 28.06 10.84
C THR A 289 35.50 27.79 11.47
N ALA A 290 34.53 27.33 10.67
CA ALA A 290 33.21 26.94 11.15
C ALA A 290 33.12 25.41 11.28
N GLN A 291 32.31 24.92 12.23
CA GLN A 291 31.87 23.52 12.23
C GLN A 291 30.80 23.37 11.15
N GLU A 292 31.07 22.50 10.19
CA GLU A 292 30.21 22.30 9.03
C GLU A 292 29.15 21.25 9.35
N PRO A 293 27.84 21.59 9.30
CA PRO A 293 26.77 20.63 9.54
C PRO A 293 26.89 19.36 8.68
N MET A 294 27.40 19.49 7.46
CA MET A 294 27.66 18.37 6.56
C MET A 294 28.69 17.38 7.09
N THR A 295 29.74 17.85 7.77
CA THR A 295 30.75 16.97 8.35
C THR A 295 30.13 16.11 9.45
N ASP A 296 29.31 16.70 10.31
CA ASP A 296 28.64 15.98 11.38
C ASP A 296 27.54 15.05 10.85
N LEU A 297 26.82 15.46 9.80
CA LEU A 297 25.78 14.63 9.19
C LEU A 297 26.39 13.36 8.59
N VAL A 298 27.49 13.49 7.85
CA VAL A 298 28.23 12.35 7.28
C VAL A 298 28.71 11.41 8.40
N ARG A 299 29.20 11.95 9.52
CA ARG A 299 29.62 11.13 10.67
C ARG A 299 28.45 10.37 11.29
N VAL A 300 27.31 11.03 11.52
CA VAL A 300 26.12 10.40 12.10
C VAL A 300 25.59 9.33 11.15
N MET A 301 25.40 9.64 9.87
CA MET A 301 24.89 8.68 8.88
C MET A 301 25.83 7.48 8.71
N GLY A 302 27.13 7.73 8.67
CA GLY A 302 28.15 6.68 8.59
C GLY A 302 28.25 5.79 9.84
N SER A 303 27.59 6.14 10.94
CA SER A 303 27.55 5.34 12.16
C SER A 303 26.33 4.41 12.27
N LEU A 304 25.36 4.50 11.35
CA LEU A 304 24.10 3.75 11.46
C LEU A 304 24.22 2.30 11.00
N VAL A 305 25.05 2.02 9.99
CA VAL A 305 25.22 0.69 9.37
C VAL A 305 26.66 0.50 8.94
N ASP A 306 27.22 -0.71 9.12
CA ASP A 306 28.56 -1.02 8.63
C ASP A 306 28.57 -1.46 7.16
N THR A 307 29.76 -1.70 6.61
CA THR A 307 29.95 -2.09 5.21
C THR A 307 29.45 -3.50 4.88
N ASN A 308 29.10 -4.30 5.88
CA ASN A 308 28.50 -5.62 5.71
C ASN A 308 26.95 -5.58 5.83
N GLY A 309 26.36 -4.40 6.05
CA GLY A 309 24.93 -4.22 6.24
C GLY A 309 24.44 -4.47 7.67
N LYS A 310 25.34 -4.61 8.66
CA LYS A 310 24.94 -4.76 10.06
C LYS A 310 24.61 -3.39 10.66
N ILE A 311 23.40 -3.26 11.17
CA ILE A 311 22.92 -2.04 11.83
C ILE A 311 23.67 -1.86 13.16
N GLN A 312 24.17 -0.66 13.44
CA GLN A 312 25.02 -0.39 14.60
C GLN A 312 24.26 0.22 15.78
N ILE A 313 22.94 0.42 15.66
CA ILE A 313 22.08 0.96 16.70
C ILE A 313 21.98 -0.05 17.86
N PRO A 314 22.45 0.29 19.09
CA PRO A 314 22.43 -0.62 20.22
C PRO A 314 21.02 -1.10 20.58
N GLY A 315 20.90 -2.38 20.97
CA GLY A 315 19.64 -2.98 21.42
C GLY A 315 18.68 -3.42 20.31
N LEU A 316 18.95 -3.09 19.04
CA LEU A 316 18.04 -3.45 17.94
C LEU A 316 17.92 -4.97 17.74
N TYR A 317 19.04 -5.69 17.76
CA TYR A 317 19.05 -7.13 17.54
C TYR A 317 18.44 -7.94 18.69
N ASP A 318 18.32 -7.35 19.89
CA ASP A 318 17.66 -7.98 21.03
C ASP A 318 16.14 -8.09 20.82
N LEU A 319 15.59 -7.32 19.87
CA LEU A 319 14.17 -7.33 19.49
C LEU A 319 13.87 -8.29 18.31
N VAL A 320 14.90 -8.85 17.67
CA VAL A 320 14.74 -9.76 16.54
C VAL A 320 14.39 -11.15 17.08
N ALA A 321 13.27 -11.70 16.62
CA ALA A 321 12.87 -13.06 16.97
C ALA A 321 13.99 -14.07 16.60
N PRO A 322 14.29 -15.05 17.46
CA PRO A 322 15.29 -16.06 17.14
C PRO A 322 14.85 -16.90 15.94
N LEU A 323 15.82 -17.36 15.15
CA LEU A 323 15.55 -18.30 14.07
C LEU A 323 15.13 -19.65 14.65
N THR A 324 13.97 -20.15 14.22
CA THR A 324 13.46 -21.49 14.53
C THR A 324 13.86 -22.49 13.45
N ASP A 325 13.74 -23.79 13.73
CA ASP A 325 13.98 -24.86 12.75
C ASP A 325 12.88 -24.95 11.67
N GLU A 326 11.68 -24.46 12.01
CA GLU A 326 10.55 -24.22 11.09
C GLU A 326 10.73 -22.89 10.36
#